data_AF-A0A7E5WVV3-F1
#
_entry.id   AF-A0A7E5WVV3-F1
#
_cell.length_a   1.000
_cell.length_b   1.000
_cell.length_c   1.000
_cell.angle_alpha   90.00
_cell.angle_beta   90.00
_cell.angle_gamma   90.00
#
_symmetry.space_group_name_H-M   'P 1'
#
loop_
_entity.id
_entity.type
_entity.pdbx_description
1 polymer ?
#
loop_
_entity_poly.entity_id
_entity_poly.type
_entity_poly.pdbx_seq_one_letter_code
_entity_poly.pdbx_strand_id
1 'polypeptide(L)'
;MHSSVQDDELLRKFWELEEPSGTKRMLTEEETKCEELFKTTTTRNKDGRYVVKLPGIAEKRLKGLEVRLARNDKLKVEYAKVIQEYLSLNHMVEVSDRDSIRGVYLPHHAVVREDRETTKVRVVFDASCKYNNGRSLNDDLMVGPALQDDLRHIIMRWRVHRICIVADIVKMYRQVLVNRQDTPLQRILWRDDPEKEIKAYELITVTFGTASAPYLAVKALQQLAADECGDNLDLAKIIVSDFYMDDLMSGAETEEDAFKIYTDITKILGKGGFELQKWKRNCQGLLNKIRDGNDEALQIKIDELTKILGLTWNARDDCFQYSLELKPIAGPVTKIKIASIIVAKTLIQKLWLAGLQWHEEVPKNLLKEWVTYHENLASLVDIKMPRWLNTGKKLKRELYGFSDASKLAYAAVVYLRVVDDMG
;
A
#
# COMPACT_ATOMS: atom_id res chain seq x y z
N MET A 1 -25.81 7.19 10.79
CA MET A 1 -26.44 7.78 12.00
C MET A 1 -25.95 7.02 13.22
N HIS A 2 -24.87 7.52 13.82
CA HIS A 2 -24.21 6.91 14.98
C HIS A 2 -25.03 7.00 16.29
N SER A 3 -26.25 7.56 16.27
CA SER A 3 -27.16 7.51 17.44
C SER A 3 -28.03 6.25 17.48
N SER A 4 -28.31 5.59 16.34
CA SER A 4 -29.22 4.43 16.31
C SER A 4 -28.70 3.17 17.03
N VAL A 5 -27.37 2.97 17.07
CA VAL A 5 -26.77 1.77 17.67
C VAL A 5 -26.70 1.88 19.20
N GLN A 6 -26.57 3.09 19.74
CA GLN A 6 -26.61 3.33 21.19
C GLN A 6 -28.02 3.18 21.76
N ASP A 7 -29.04 3.61 21.00
CA ASP A 7 -30.45 3.51 21.42
C ASP A 7 -30.92 2.05 21.46
N ASP A 8 -30.51 1.20 20.50
CA ASP A 8 -30.83 -0.23 20.50
C ASP A 8 -30.19 -1.00 21.67
N GLU A 9 -28.97 -0.62 22.07
CA GLU A 9 -28.27 -1.25 23.21
C GLU A 9 -28.87 -0.83 24.56
N LEU A 10 -29.33 0.43 24.66
CA LEU A 10 -30.08 0.95 25.81
C LEU A 10 -31.48 0.33 25.90
N LEU A 11 -32.19 0.19 24.77
CA LEU A 11 -33.48 -0.51 24.72
C LEU A 11 -33.33 -1.97 25.15
N ARG A 12 -32.30 -2.65 24.66
CA ARG A 12 -32.08 -4.06 25.02
C ARG A 12 -31.76 -4.23 26.52
N LYS A 13 -30.95 -3.34 27.10
CA LYS A 13 -30.70 -3.31 28.56
C LYS A 13 -31.95 -2.96 29.37
N PHE A 14 -32.84 -2.12 28.83
CA PHE A 14 -34.11 -1.78 29.45
C PHE A 14 -35.06 -3.00 29.51
N TRP A 15 -35.11 -3.80 28.44
CA TRP A 15 -35.90 -5.04 28.38
C TRP A 15 -35.29 -6.19 29.20
N GLU A 16 -33.96 -6.31 29.28
CA GLU A 16 -33.27 -7.32 30.11
C GLU A 16 -33.44 -7.07 31.64
N LEU A 17 -33.77 -5.83 32.06
CA LEU A 17 -34.03 -5.47 33.45
C LEU A 17 -35.46 -5.80 33.94
N GLU A 18 -36.42 -6.00 33.02
CA GLU A 18 -37.81 -6.34 33.34
C GLU A 18 -38.15 -7.85 33.25
N GLU A 19 -37.21 -8.72 32.85
CA GLU A 19 -37.45 -10.16 32.83
C GLU A 19 -37.43 -10.78 34.25
N PRO A 20 -38.42 -11.63 34.61
CA PRO A 20 -38.45 -12.28 35.92
C PRO A 20 -37.22 -13.20 36.12
N SER A 21 -36.60 -13.07 37.28
CA SER A 21 -35.46 -13.86 37.77
C SER A 21 -35.72 -15.37 37.71
N GLY A 22 -35.47 -16.03 36.57
CA GLY A 22 -35.72 -17.48 36.45
C GLY A 22 -35.16 -18.17 35.20
N THR A 23 -34.96 -17.47 34.09
CA THR A 23 -34.40 -18.08 32.89
C THR A 23 -32.88 -17.96 32.93
N LYS A 24 -32.16 -19.10 33.05
CA LYS A 24 -30.69 -19.10 32.92
C LYS A 24 -30.34 -18.52 31.55
N ARG A 25 -29.80 -17.30 31.54
CA ARG A 25 -29.23 -16.65 30.35
C ARG A 25 -28.38 -17.67 29.59
N MET A 26 -28.78 -17.99 28.36
CA MET A 26 -27.94 -18.82 27.50
C MET A 26 -26.68 -18.02 27.19
N LEU A 27 -25.52 -18.58 27.54
CA LEU A 27 -24.24 -17.97 27.22
C LEU A 27 -24.14 -17.89 25.70
N THR A 28 -23.72 -16.73 25.21
CA THR A 28 -23.27 -16.60 23.82
C THR A 28 -22.10 -17.56 23.58
N GLU A 29 -21.82 -17.89 22.32
CA GLU A 29 -20.65 -18.71 21.99
C GLU A 29 -19.33 -18.11 22.51
N GLU A 30 -19.26 -16.77 22.59
CA GLU A 30 -18.12 -16.05 23.13
C GLU A 30 -17.99 -16.21 24.65
N GLU A 31 -19.12 -16.11 25.38
CA GLU A 31 -19.14 -16.35 26.83
C GLU A 31 -18.86 -17.81 27.17
N THR A 32 -19.31 -18.75 26.34
CA THR A 32 -19.03 -20.19 26.50
C THR A 32 -17.54 -20.50 26.36
N LYS A 33 -16.87 -19.91 25.36
CA LYS A 33 -15.42 -20.05 25.17
C LYS A 33 -14.62 -19.37 26.28
N CYS A 34 -15.13 -18.26 26.83
CA CYS A 34 -14.53 -17.59 27.99
C CYS A 34 -14.58 -18.48 29.25
N GLU A 35 -15.73 -19.13 29.49
CA GLU A 35 -15.92 -20.10 30.57
C GLU A 35 -15.01 -21.34 30.42
N GLU A 36 -14.88 -21.88 29.20
CA GLU A 36 -13.95 -22.99 28.92
C GLU A 36 -12.48 -22.58 29.15
N LEU A 37 -12.08 -21.40 28.69
CA LEU A 37 -10.74 -20.87 28.92
C LEU A 37 -10.46 -20.70 30.41
N PHE A 38 -11.41 -20.14 31.16
CA PHE A 38 -11.28 -19.98 32.60
C PHE A 38 -11.12 -21.35 33.29
N LYS A 39 -11.96 -22.33 32.97
CA LYS A 39 -11.89 -23.69 33.54
C LYS A 39 -10.59 -24.42 33.24
N THR A 40 -10.04 -24.24 32.04
CA THR A 40 -8.87 -25.00 31.58
C THR A 40 -7.54 -24.36 31.99
N THR A 41 -7.49 -23.05 32.17
CA THR A 41 -6.22 -22.32 32.37
C THR A 41 -6.08 -21.67 33.74
N THR A 42 -7.14 -21.62 34.54
CA THR A 42 -7.09 -20.99 35.86
C THR A 42 -6.46 -21.93 36.88
N THR A 43 -5.39 -21.46 37.52
CA THR A 43 -4.71 -22.18 38.61
C THR A 43 -4.76 -21.36 39.88
N ARG A 44 -4.42 -21.98 41.02
CA ARG A 44 -4.41 -21.31 42.33
C ARG A 44 -2.98 -21.27 42.84
N ASN A 45 -2.49 -20.08 43.19
CA ASN A 45 -1.13 -19.93 43.71
C ASN A 45 -1.06 -20.35 45.19
N LYS A 46 0.15 -20.36 45.76
CA LYS A 46 0.41 -20.78 47.15
C LYS A 46 -0.29 -19.89 48.20
N ASP A 47 -0.61 -18.65 47.86
CA ASP A 47 -1.35 -17.70 48.71
C ASP A 47 -2.87 -17.80 48.55
N GLY A 48 -3.36 -18.80 47.80
CA GLY A 48 -4.79 -19.03 47.57
C GLY A 48 -5.44 -18.07 46.56
N ARG A 49 -4.66 -17.23 45.87
CA ARG A 49 -5.14 -16.34 44.80
C ARG A 49 -5.27 -17.08 43.48
N TYR A 50 -6.33 -16.79 42.73
CA TYR A 50 -6.52 -17.32 41.39
C TYR A 50 -5.59 -16.61 40.40
N VAL A 51 -4.89 -17.41 39.61
CA VAL A 51 -4.08 -16.99 38.46
C VAL A 51 -4.87 -17.38 37.23
N VAL A 52 -5.49 -16.37 36.60
CA VAL A 52 -6.40 -16.53 35.46
C VAL A 52 -5.70 -16.08 34.18
N LYS A 53 -5.95 -16.76 33.07
CA LYS A 53 -5.44 -16.35 31.77
C LYS A 53 -6.48 -15.49 31.06
N LEU A 54 -6.08 -14.30 30.61
CA LEU A 54 -6.97 -13.41 29.86
C LEU A 54 -7.11 -13.89 28.41
N PRO A 55 -8.32 -13.87 27.82
CA PRO A 55 -8.50 -14.15 26.40
C PRO A 55 -7.85 -13.05 25.55
N GLY A 56 -6.75 -13.37 24.87
CA GLY A 56 -5.99 -12.42 24.07
C GLY A 56 -6.64 -12.12 22.71
N ILE A 57 -6.73 -10.84 22.33
CA ILE A 57 -7.26 -10.37 21.04
C ILE A 57 -6.50 -10.99 19.85
N ALA A 58 -5.17 -11.12 19.97
CA ALA A 58 -4.32 -11.72 18.94
C ALA A 58 -4.62 -13.21 18.73
N GLU A 59 -4.82 -13.99 19.80
CA GLU A 59 -5.13 -15.41 19.71
C GLU A 59 -6.54 -15.63 19.10
N LYS A 60 -7.52 -14.81 19.48
CA LYS A 60 -8.86 -14.81 18.88
C LYS A 60 -8.80 -14.58 17.37
N ARG A 61 -8.01 -13.58 16.93
CA ARG A 61 -7.84 -13.26 15.51
C ARG A 61 -7.07 -14.34 14.75
N LEU A 62 -6.08 -14.99 15.38
CA LEU A 62 -5.39 -16.14 14.79
C LEU A 62 -6.36 -17.31 14.54
N LYS A 63 -7.17 -17.70 15.53
CA LYS A 63 -8.17 -18.78 15.34
C LYS A 63 -9.17 -18.44 14.23
N GLY A 64 -9.60 -17.17 14.14
CA GLY A 64 -10.43 -16.69 13.02
C GLY A 64 -9.74 -16.80 11.66
N LEU A 65 -8.44 -16.48 11.59
CA LEU A 65 -7.61 -16.68 10.40
C LEU A 65 -7.51 -18.17 10.04
N GLU A 66 -7.29 -19.06 11.00
CA GLU A 66 -7.21 -20.51 10.79
C GLU A 66 -8.49 -21.05 10.13
N VAL A 67 -9.66 -20.64 10.62
CA VAL A 67 -10.94 -21.01 9.99
C VAL A 67 -11.02 -20.53 8.54
N ARG A 68 -10.51 -19.34 8.23
CA ARG A 68 -10.46 -18.82 6.87
C ARG A 68 -9.48 -19.58 5.98
N LEU A 69 -8.30 -19.92 6.50
CA LEU A 69 -7.29 -20.70 5.78
C LEU A 69 -7.75 -22.14 5.54
N ALA A 70 -8.45 -22.76 6.50
CA ALA A 70 -9.02 -24.10 6.35
C ALA A 70 -10.10 -24.19 5.25
N ARG A 71 -10.74 -23.07 4.90
CA ARG A 71 -11.71 -22.99 3.79
C ARG A 71 -11.05 -22.82 2.42
N ASN A 72 -9.75 -22.53 2.35
CA ASN A 72 -9.03 -22.25 1.11
C ASN A 72 -7.58 -22.75 1.18
N ASP A 73 -7.37 -23.99 0.72
CA ASP A 73 -6.06 -24.66 0.77
C ASP A 73 -4.97 -23.90 0.01
N LYS A 74 -5.31 -23.31 -1.14
CA LYS A 74 -4.36 -22.50 -1.92
C LYS A 74 -3.87 -21.30 -1.10
N LEU A 75 -4.80 -20.59 -0.44
CA LEU A 75 -4.46 -19.48 0.43
C LEU A 75 -3.62 -19.94 1.63
N LYS A 76 -3.96 -21.08 2.24
CA LYS A 76 -3.20 -21.66 3.36
C LYS A 76 -1.74 -21.92 2.98
N VAL A 77 -1.50 -22.56 1.84
CA VAL A 77 -0.16 -22.86 1.34
C VAL A 77 0.63 -21.57 1.07
N GLU A 78 0.05 -20.62 0.34
CA GLU A 78 0.73 -19.35 0.04
C GLU A 78 0.97 -18.51 1.29
N TYR A 79 0.04 -18.51 2.25
CA TYR A 79 0.22 -17.82 3.53
C TYR A 79 1.39 -18.41 4.34
N ALA A 80 1.43 -19.74 4.47
CA ALA A 80 2.49 -20.43 5.18
C ALA A 80 3.86 -20.19 4.51
N LYS A 81 3.91 -20.17 3.18
CA LYS A 81 5.13 -19.80 2.43
C LYS A 81 5.63 -18.40 2.79
N VAL A 82 4.74 -17.41 2.91
CA VAL A 82 5.14 -16.04 3.31
C VAL A 82 5.74 -16.06 4.71
N ILE A 83 5.09 -16.70 5.68
CA ILE A 83 5.62 -16.77 7.05
C ILE A 83 6.97 -17.53 7.10
N GLN A 84 7.10 -18.61 6.34
CA GLN A 84 8.34 -19.35 6.23
C GLN A 84 9.46 -18.52 5.58
N GLU A 85 9.14 -17.67 4.61
CA GLU A 85 10.10 -16.74 4.01
C GLU A 85 10.63 -15.72 5.03
N TYR A 86 9.78 -15.24 5.94
CA TYR A 86 10.22 -14.37 7.04
C TYR A 86 11.23 -15.07 7.94
N LEU A 87 11.00 -16.34 8.27
CA LEU A 87 11.91 -17.16 9.07
C LEU A 87 13.21 -17.45 8.31
N SER A 88 13.13 -17.90 7.06
CA SER A 88 14.30 -18.29 6.28
C SER A 88 15.25 -17.13 6.00
N LEU A 89 14.71 -15.91 5.88
CA LEU A 89 15.50 -14.69 5.70
C LEU A 89 15.97 -14.07 7.03
N ASN A 90 15.69 -14.70 8.18
CA ASN A 90 15.96 -14.15 9.52
C ASN A 90 15.28 -12.78 9.78
N HIS A 91 14.20 -12.47 9.06
CA HIS A 91 13.39 -11.26 9.27
C HIS A 91 12.38 -11.44 10.41
N MET A 92 12.26 -12.66 10.93
CA MET A 92 11.43 -13.03 12.06
C MET A 92 12.10 -14.18 12.82
N VAL A 93 11.95 -14.21 14.15
CA VAL A 93 12.50 -15.27 15.01
C VAL A 93 11.45 -15.78 15.97
N GLU A 94 11.50 -17.08 16.30
CA GLU A 94 10.68 -17.67 17.34
C GLU A 94 11.16 -17.21 18.72
N VAL A 95 10.23 -16.91 19.63
CA VAL A 95 10.53 -16.53 21.01
C VAL A 95 9.86 -17.46 21.99
N SER A 96 10.60 -17.85 23.03
CA SER A 96 10.13 -18.72 24.11
C SER A 96 9.36 -17.97 25.19
N ASP A 97 9.67 -16.68 25.40
CA ASP A 97 9.03 -15.83 26.40
C ASP A 97 7.75 -15.17 25.86
N ARG A 98 6.63 -15.85 26.03
CA ARG A 98 5.30 -15.33 25.68
C ARG A 98 4.81 -14.20 26.58
N ASP A 99 5.27 -14.18 27.83
CA ASP A 99 4.69 -13.39 28.90
C ASP A 99 5.50 -12.12 29.20
N SER A 100 6.46 -11.77 28.33
CA SER A 100 7.18 -10.51 28.42
C SER A 100 6.21 -9.34 28.54
N ILE A 101 6.38 -8.55 29.62
CA ILE A 101 5.55 -7.38 29.96
C ILE A 101 5.54 -6.33 28.82
N ARG A 102 6.56 -6.33 27.96
CA ARG A 102 6.70 -5.39 26.83
C ARG A 102 6.19 -5.96 25.50
N GLY A 103 5.75 -7.21 25.47
CA GLY A 103 5.33 -7.88 24.25
C GLY A 103 4.01 -7.35 23.70
N VAL A 104 4.03 -6.83 22.47
CA VAL A 104 2.83 -6.36 21.77
C VAL A 104 2.53 -7.31 20.61
N TYR A 105 1.39 -7.98 20.67
CA TYR A 105 1.00 -8.99 19.68
C TYR A 105 0.12 -8.38 18.58
N LEU A 106 0.72 -8.23 17.41
CA LEU A 106 0.08 -7.75 16.19
C LEU A 106 -0.74 -8.87 15.55
N PRO A 107 -2.07 -8.71 15.42
CA PRO A 107 -2.86 -9.58 14.58
C PRO A 107 -2.40 -9.47 13.13
N HIS A 108 -2.58 -10.53 12.35
CA HIS A 108 -2.22 -10.51 10.94
C HIS A 108 -3.28 -11.17 10.06
N HIS A 109 -3.32 -10.75 8.81
CA HIS A 109 -4.28 -11.26 7.84
C HIS A 109 -3.71 -11.25 6.42
N ALA A 110 -4.32 -12.06 5.56
CA ALA A 110 -3.96 -12.15 4.16
C ALA A 110 -4.67 -11.05 3.34
N VAL A 111 -3.89 -10.31 2.56
CA VAL A 111 -4.37 -9.49 1.44
C VAL A 111 -4.02 -10.22 0.16
N VAL A 112 -5.05 -10.63 -0.57
CA VAL A 112 -4.92 -11.32 -1.84
C VAL A 112 -5.13 -10.28 -2.94
N ARG A 113 -4.13 -10.09 -3.81
CA ARG A 113 -4.34 -9.37 -5.06
C ARG A 113 -4.58 -10.38 -6.17
N GLU A 114 -5.69 -10.19 -6.88
CA GLU A 114 -6.13 -11.04 -7.99
C GLU A 114 -5.81 -10.36 -9.34
N ASP A 115 -4.69 -9.64 -9.43
CA ASP A 115 -4.17 -9.09 -10.68
C ASP A 115 -3.35 -10.15 -11.47
N ARG A 116 -3.38 -10.01 -12.80
CA ARG A 116 -3.18 -11.09 -13.79
C ARG A 116 -1.84 -11.84 -13.65
N GLU A 117 -1.93 -13.14 -13.92
CA GLU A 117 -0.91 -14.21 -13.96
C GLU A 117 -0.54 -14.92 -12.64
N THR A 118 -0.46 -14.25 -11.47
CA THR A 118 -0.28 -14.97 -10.18
C THR A 118 -1.03 -14.33 -9.02
N THR A 119 -1.70 -15.15 -8.21
CA THR A 119 -2.34 -14.71 -6.96
C THR A 119 -1.27 -14.34 -5.95
N LYS A 120 -0.85 -13.07 -5.86
CA LYS A 120 0.15 -12.65 -4.88
C LYS A 120 -0.50 -12.44 -3.50
N VAL A 121 -0.24 -13.37 -2.59
CA VAL A 121 -0.65 -13.26 -1.19
C VAL A 121 0.36 -12.38 -0.44
N ARG A 122 -0.14 -11.36 0.26
CA ARG A 122 0.66 -10.53 1.19
C ARG A 122 0.13 -10.72 2.60
N VAL A 123 1.02 -10.90 3.57
CA VAL A 123 0.67 -10.88 4.99
C VAL A 123 0.80 -9.45 5.50
N VAL A 124 -0.27 -8.94 6.10
CA VAL A 124 -0.32 -7.61 6.71
C VAL A 124 -0.44 -7.75 8.22
N PHE A 125 0.41 -7.05 8.95
CA PHE A 125 0.43 -6.99 10.41
C PHE A 125 -0.31 -5.73 10.86
N ASP A 126 -1.36 -5.90 11.66
CA ASP A 126 -2.29 -4.84 12.06
C ASP A 126 -1.82 -4.16 13.36
N ALA A 127 -0.96 -3.14 13.20
CA ALA A 127 -0.52 -2.29 14.30
C ALA A 127 -1.55 -1.22 14.71
N SER A 128 -2.68 -1.12 13.99
CA SER A 128 -3.80 -0.24 14.33
C SER A 128 -4.86 -0.95 15.18
N CYS A 129 -4.69 -2.25 15.47
CA CYS A 129 -5.57 -2.96 16.37
C CYS A 129 -5.48 -2.37 17.78
N LYS A 130 -6.63 -1.91 18.30
CA LYS A 130 -6.74 -1.35 19.64
C LYS A 130 -6.71 -2.45 20.69
N TYR A 131 -5.96 -2.21 21.76
CA TYR A 131 -5.92 -3.05 22.96
C TYR A 131 -7.03 -2.66 23.93
N ASN A 132 -7.09 -3.32 25.09
CA ASN A 132 -8.12 -3.11 26.12
C ASN A 132 -8.17 -1.66 26.64
N ASN A 133 -7.09 -0.90 26.51
CA ASN A 133 -7.00 0.52 26.85
C ASN A 133 -7.50 1.46 25.73
N GLY A 134 -8.01 0.92 24.62
CA GLY A 134 -8.49 1.70 23.47
C GLY A 134 -7.40 2.33 22.59
N ARG A 135 -6.11 2.09 22.88
CA ARG A 135 -4.95 2.54 22.11
C ARG A 135 -4.40 1.40 21.26
N SER A 136 -3.85 1.72 20.11
CA SER A 136 -3.10 0.81 19.25
C SER A 136 -1.61 1.09 19.31
N LEU A 137 -0.77 0.19 18.79
CA LEU A 137 0.67 0.45 18.70
C LEU A 137 0.94 1.71 17.86
N ASN A 138 0.16 1.92 16.79
CA ASN A 138 0.29 3.10 15.95
C ASN A 138 -0.05 4.42 16.67
N ASP A 139 -0.90 4.39 17.70
CA ASP A 139 -1.19 5.58 18.52
C ASP A 139 -0.04 5.93 19.48
N ASP A 140 0.85 4.96 19.75
CA ASP A 140 1.99 5.10 20.66
C ASP A 140 3.31 5.34 19.92
N LEU A 141 3.37 5.02 18.62
CA LEU A 141 4.53 5.26 17.76
C LEU A 141 4.56 6.70 17.24
N MET A 142 5.76 7.29 17.20
CA MET A 142 5.96 8.57 16.55
C MET A 142 5.92 8.44 15.02
N VAL A 143 5.19 9.33 14.39
CA VAL A 143 5.13 9.43 12.92
C VAL A 143 6.15 10.48 12.47
N GLY A 144 7.12 10.05 11.67
CA GLY A 144 8.08 10.98 11.05
C GLY A 144 7.45 11.79 9.92
N PRO A 145 8.08 12.91 9.51
CA PRO A 145 7.59 13.71 8.38
C PRO A 145 7.56 12.90 7.08
N ALA A 146 6.68 13.29 6.15
CA ALA A 146 6.70 12.76 4.80
C ALA A 146 7.99 13.24 4.10
N LEU A 147 8.89 12.29 3.81
CA LEU A 147 10.19 12.57 3.18
C LEU A 147 10.16 12.50 1.65
N GLN A 148 9.08 11.97 1.08
CA GLN A 148 8.99 11.76 -0.35
C GLN A 148 8.33 12.93 -1.04
N ASP A 149 8.93 13.30 -2.18
CA ASP A 149 8.25 14.15 -3.14
C ASP A 149 6.97 13.46 -3.63
N ASP A 150 6.01 14.31 -3.98
CA ASP A 150 4.84 13.82 -4.70
C ASP A 150 5.28 13.09 -5.98
N LEU A 151 4.70 11.92 -6.22
CA LEU A 151 5.00 11.06 -7.37
C LEU A 151 4.94 11.82 -8.70
N ARG A 152 4.09 12.85 -8.82
CA ARG A 152 4.01 13.73 -9.99
C ARG A 152 5.34 14.44 -10.26
N HIS A 153 6.05 14.91 -9.23
CA HIS A 153 7.36 15.56 -9.39
C HIS A 153 8.43 14.57 -9.84
N ILE A 154 8.41 13.35 -9.28
CA ILE A 154 9.33 12.27 -9.66
C ILE A 154 9.10 11.91 -11.14
N ILE A 155 7.84 11.70 -11.55
CA ILE A 155 7.50 11.44 -12.95
C ILE A 155 7.94 12.60 -13.86
N MET A 156 7.70 13.86 -13.47
CA MET A 156 8.13 15.01 -14.26
C MET A 156 9.64 15.07 -14.46
N ARG A 157 10.45 14.80 -13.42
CA ARG A 157 11.91 14.69 -13.53
C ARG A 157 12.31 13.52 -14.43
N TRP A 158 11.69 12.37 -14.21
CA TRP A 158 11.96 11.15 -14.96
C TRP A 158 11.73 11.35 -16.48
N ARG A 159 10.71 12.12 -16.86
CA ARG A 159 10.38 12.48 -18.26
C ARG A 159 11.42 13.36 -18.95
N VAL A 160 12.34 14.00 -18.21
CA VAL A 160 13.43 14.81 -18.79
C VAL A 160 14.52 13.93 -19.41
N HIS A 161 14.69 12.71 -18.92
CA HIS A 161 15.75 11.81 -19.40
C HIS A 161 15.41 11.19 -20.75
N ARG A 162 16.37 11.16 -21.68
CA ARG A 162 16.21 10.47 -22.96
C ARG A 162 16.23 8.96 -22.78
N ILE A 163 17.21 8.45 -22.05
CA ILE A 163 17.34 7.05 -21.66
C ILE A 163 16.84 6.93 -20.22
N CYS A 164 15.91 6.02 -19.97
CA CYS A 164 15.33 5.83 -18.65
C CYS A 164 15.59 4.44 -18.11
N ILE A 165 15.68 4.36 -16.79
CA ILE A 165 15.79 3.12 -16.02
C ILE A 165 14.79 3.13 -14.87
N VAL A 166 14.17 1.99 -14.65
CA VAL A 166 13.27 1.75 -13.51
C VAL A 166 13.69 0.46 -12.82
N ALA A 167 13.60 0.43 -11.51
CA ALA A 167 13.85 -0.77 -10.70
C ALA A 167 13.04 -0.73 -9.40
N ASP A 168 12.87 -1.90 -8.78
CA ASP A 168 12.24 -2.01 -7.46
C ASP A 168 13.30 -2.42 -6.42
N ILE A 169 13.26 -1.87 -5.21
CA ILE A 169 14.02 -2.40 -4.08
C ILE A 169 13.35 -3.69 -3.58
N VAL A 170 14.13 -4.76 -3.48
CA VAL A 170 13.67 -6.04 -2.92
C VAL A 170 13.25 -5.82 -1.47
N LYS A 171 11.95 -5.92 -1.20
CA LYS A 171 11.39 -5.93 0.16
C LYS A 171 11.88 -4.75 1.03
N MET A 172 11.90 -3.53 0.49
CA MET A 172 12.51 -2.33 1.10
C MET A 172 12.41 -2.23 2.63
N TYR A 173 11.20 -2.30 3.20
CA TYR A 173 11.01 -2.22 4.66
C TYR A 173 11.79 -3.29 5.43
N ARG A 174 11.88 -4.50 4.87
CA ARG A 174 12.55 -5.64 5.48
C ARG A 174 14.08 -5.54 5.43
N GLN A 175 14.64 -4.56 4.71
CA GLN A 175 16.08 -4.31 4.70
C GLN A 175 16.54 -3.47 5.91
N VAL A 176 15.61 -2.87 6.64
CA VAL A 176 15.93 -2.05 7.83
C VAL A 176 15.63 -2.86 9.09
N LEU A 177 16.65 -3.07 9.92
CA LEU A 177 16.50 -3.75 11.20
C LEU A 177 15.89 -2.82 12.26
N VAL A 178 15.03 -3.38 13.09
CA VAL A 178 14.54 -2.72 14.32
C VAL A 178 15.49 -3.06 15.45
N ASN A 179 15.70 -2.10 16.35
CA ASN A 179 16.52 -2.32 17.54
C ASN A 179 15.93 -3.48 18.36
N ARG A 180 16.78 -4.40 18.83
CA ARG A 180 16.37 -5.59 19.60
C ARG A 180 15.58 -5.25 20.87
N GLN A 181 15.72 -4.05 21.41
CA GLN A 181 14.93 -3.60 22.55
C GLN A 181 13.46 -3.32 22.19
N ASP A 182 13.20 -3.03 20.92
CA ASP A 182 11.89 -2.64 20.38
C ASP A 182 11.22 -3.78 19.58
N THR A 183 11.94 -4.85 19.21
CA THR A 183 11.35 -6.01 18.52
C THR A 183 10.21 -6.70 19.29
N PRO A 184 10.17 -6.70 20.65
CA PRO A 184 9.00 -7.18 21.37
C PRO A 184 7.70 -6.42 21.06
N LEU A 185 7.78 -5.20 20.54
CA LEU A 185 6.61 -4.40 20.14
C LEU A 185 5.96 -4.89 18.84
N GLN A 186 6.60 -5.81 18.11
CA GLN A 186 6.13 -6.33 16.84
C GLN A 186 6.09 -7.86 16.86
N ARG A 187 5.43 -8.43 17.88
CA ARG A 187 5.23 -9.87 18.02
C ARG A 187 4.02 -10.35 17.22
N ILE A 188 4.04 -11.60 16.81
CA ILE A 188 2.90 -12.29 16.19
C ILE A 188 2.71 -13.67 16.81
N LEU A 189 1.49 -14.20 16.68
CA LEU A 189 1.17 -15.57 17.03
C LEU A 189 0.94 -16.37 15.76
N TRP A 190 1.64 -17.50 15.59
CA TRP A 190 1.49 -18.32 14.40
C TRP A 190 1.67 -19.81 14.70
N ARG A 191 0.99 -20.65 13.92
CA ARG A 191 1.23 -22.09 13.77
C ARG A 191 0.77 -22.52 12.38
N ASP A 192 1.47 -23.50 11.81
CA ASP A 192 1.18 -24.07 10.49
C ASP A 192 0.03 -25.09 10.53
N ASP A 193 -0.20 -25.68 11.70
CA ASP A 193 -1.19 -26.71 11.95
C ASP A 193 -2.03 -26.37 13.20
N PRO A 194 -3.37 -26.30 13.08
CA PRO A 194 -4.28 -26.07 14.21
C PRO A 194 -4.18 -27.08 15.36
N GLU A 195 -3.59 -28.26 15.13
CA GLU A 195 -3.36 -29.26 16.17
C GLU A 195 -2.07 -29.01 16.96
N LYS A 196 -1.15 -28.21 16.42
CA LYS A 196 0.12 -27.87 17.09
C LYS A 196 -0.07 -26.72 18.07
N GLU A 197 0.87 -26.60 19.00
CA GLU A 197 0.93 -25.44 19.89
C GLU A 197 1.12 -24.16 19.07
N ILE A 198 0.31 -23.13 19.37
CA ILE A 198 0.56 -21.79 18.84
C ILE A 198 1.96 -21.38 19.28
N LYS A 199 2.76 -20.75 18.42
CA LYS A 199 4.08 -20.20 18.75
C LYS A 199 4.10 -18.68 18.63
N ALA A 200 4.99 -18.04 19.37
CA ALA A 200 5.18 -16.59 19.35
C ALA A 200 6.44 -16.24 18.56
N TYR A 201 6.37 -15.19 17.76
CA TYR A 201 7.47 -14.75 16.91
C TYR A 201 7.66 -13.25 17.03
N GLU A 202 8.91 -12.79 16.96
CA GLU A 202 9.26 -11.37 16.87
C GLU A 202 9.69 -11.04 15.44
N LEU A 203 9.06 -10.02 14.85
CA LEU A 203 9.55 -9.41 13.62
C LEU A 203 10.82 -8.62 13.95
N ILE A 204 11.85 -8.78 13.12
CA ILE A 204 13.19 -8.20 13.38
C ILE A 204 13.43 -6.94 12.55
N THR A 205 12.71 -6.80 11.46
CA THR A 205 12.84 -5.70 10.52
C THR A 205 11.72 -4.69 10.69
N VAL A 206 11.82 -3.53 10.05
CA VAL A 206 10.72 -2.56 9.98
C VAL A 206 9.51 -3.25 9.34
N THR A 207 8.38 -3.20 10.04
CA THR A 207 7.17 -3.94 9.65
C THR A 207 6.19 -3.02 8.94
N PHE A 208 5.81 -3.38 7.73
CA PHE A 208 4.74 -2.70 7.00
C PHE A 208 3.42 -2.77 7.78
N GLY A 209 2.75 -1.63 7.94
CA GLY A 209 1.53 -1.49 8.75
C GLY A 209 1.74 -0.69 10.03
N THR A 210 2.99 -0.46 10.46
CA THR A 210 3.29 0.49 11.55
C THR A 210 3.35 1.92 11.03
N ALA A 211 2.95 2.89 11.85
CA ALA A 211 2.84 4.29 11.47
C ALA A 211 4.20 4.94 11.16
N SER A 212 5.27 4.45 11.79
CA SER A 212 6.64 4.94 11.60
C SER A 212 7.38 4.28 10.41
N ALA A 213 6.90 3.15 9.90
CA ALA A 213 7.61 2.35 8.90
C ALA A 213 7.98 3.11 7.62
N PRO A 214 7.09 3.92 7.00
CA PRO A 214 7.42 4.66 5.77
C PRO A 214 8.60 5.61 5.99
N TYR A 215 8.57 6.38 7.08
CA TYR A 215 9.65 7.29 7.43
C TYR A 215 10.97 6.55 7.65
N LEU A 216 10.96 5.48 8.47
CA LEU A 216 12.18 4.75 8.81
C LEU A 216 12.85 4.12 7.59
N ALA A 217 12.06 3.50 6.70
CA ALA A 217 12.59 2.87 5.48
C ALA A 217 13.21 3.91 4.52
N VAL A 218 12.49 5.00 4.26
CA VAL A 218 12.96 6.06 3.34
C VAL A 218 14.15 6.80 3.94
N LYS A 219 14.11 7.09 5.25
CA LYS A 219 15.20 7.80 5.91
C LYS A 219 16.48 6.96 5.94
N ALA A 220 16.38 5.65 6.13
CA ALA A 220 17.52 4.74 6.04
C ALA A 220 18.15 4.74 4.63
N LEU A 221 17.33 4.72 3.58
CA LEU A 221 17.80 4.84 2.19
C LEU A 221 18.51 6.18 1.93
N GLN A 222 17.92 7.30 2.40
CA GLN A 222 18.55 8.62 2.29
C GLN A 222 19.83 8.74 3.12
N GLN A 223 19.88 8.11 4.30
CA GLN A 223 21.08 8.09 5.15
C GLN A 223 22.20 7.30 4.48
N LEU A 224 21.89 6.16 3.85
CA LEU A 224 22.87 5.41 3.06
C LEU A 224 23.49 6.26 1.96
N ALA A 225 22.70 7.10 1.29
CA ALA A 225 23.24 8.04 0.30
C ALA A 225 24.25 9.01 0.92
N ALA A 226 23.93 9.56 2.10
CA ALA A 226 24.82 10.47 2.82
C ALA A 226 26.11 9.78 3.30
N ASP A 227 26.01 8.52 3.74
CA ASP A 227 27.15 7.78 4.30
C ASP A 227 28.09 7.22 3.21
N GLU A 228 27.53 6.74 2.09
CA GLU A 228 28.28 5.93 1.13
C GLU A 228 28.58 6.62 -0.21
N CYS A 229 27.89 7.71 -0.57
CA CYS A 229 28.13 8.38 -1.87
C CYS A 229 29.39 9.26 -1.87
N GLY A 230 29.88 9.69 -0.70
CA GLY A 230 31.03 10.60 -0.60
C GLY A 230 30.86 11.83 -1.50
N ASP A 231 31.84 12.06 -2.38
CA ASP A 231 31.84 13.20 -3.32
C ASP A 231 30.94 13.00 -4.56
N ASN A 232 30.33 11.83 -4.74
CA ASN A 232 29.43 11.58 -5.89
C ASN A 232 28.03 12.18 -5.64
N LEU A 233 27.96 13.50 -5.74
CA LEU A 233 26.75 14.29 -5.48
C LEU A 233 25.59 13.95 -6.44
N ASP A 234 25.90 13.59 -7.68
CA ASP A 234 24.88 13.20 -8.67
C ASP A 234 24.18 11.90 -8.25
N LEU A 235 24.94 10.91 -7.80
CA LEU A 235 24.38 9.64 -7.33
C LEU A 235 23.59 9.82 -6.03
N ALA A 236 24.10 10.62 -5.09
CA ALA A 236 23.38 10.95 -3.86
C ALA A 236 22.03 11.60 -4.18
N LYS A 237 22.00 12.53 -5.15
CA LYS A 237 20.77 13.17 -5.61
C LYS A 237 19.78 12.18 -6.22
N ILE A 238 20.25 11.22 -7.02
CA ILE A 238 19.40 10.16 -7.58
C ILE A 238 18.76 9.34 -6.44
N ILE A 239 19.54 8.89 -5.45
CA ILE A 239 19.00 8.08 -4.34
C ILE A 239 17.99 8.88 -3.49
N VAL A 240 18.22 10.18 -3.30
CA VAL A 240 17.34 11.03 -2.48
C VAL A 240 16.07 11.46 -3.22
N SER A 241 16.16 11.72 -4.53
CA SER A 241 15.08 12.36 -5.29
C SER A 241 14.36 11.45 -6.29
N ASP A 242 14.96 10.36 -6.75
CA ASP A 242 14.39 9.55 -7.85
C ASP A 242 13.65 8.29 -7.35
N PHE A 243 13.63 8.06 -6.04
CA PHE A 243 12.86 6.98 -5.41
C PHE A 243 11.47 7.45 -4.97
N TYR A 244 10.44 6.68 -5.35
CA TYR A 244 9.14 6.68 -4.72
C TYR A 244 8.96 5.36 -3.96
N MET A 245 9.14 5.40 -2.65
CA MET A 245 9.23 4.21 -1.79
C MET A 245 10.29 3.23 -2.32
N ASP A 246 9.87 2.04 -2.73
CA ASP A 246 10.71 0.99 -3.30
C ASP A 246 10.99 1.19 -4.79
N ASP A 247 10.29 2.08 -5.49
CA ASP A 247 10.39 2.25 -6.94
C ASP A 247 11.42 3.34 -7.31
N LEU A 248 12.47 2.98 -8.04
CA LEU A 248 13.42 3.90 -8.67
C LEU A 248 12.88 4.34 -10.03
N MET A 249 12.82 5.65 -10.29
CA MET A 249 12.50 6.20 -11.62
C MET A 249 13.53 7.25 -12.01
N SER A 250 14.60 6.81 -12.70
CA SER A 250 15.73 7.67 -13.06
C SER A 250 16.12 7.51 -14.53
N GLY A 251 17.20 8.17 -14.94
CA GLY A 251 17.70 8.09 -16.31
C GLY A 251 18.87 9.01 -16.61
N ALA A 252 19.25 9.03 -17.88
CA ALA A 252 20.32 9.86 -18.40
C ALA A 252 20.06 10.28 -19.87
N GLU A 253 20.99 11.03 -20.45
CA GLU A 253 20.93 11.45 -21.85
C GLU A 253 21.50 10.38 -22.80
N THR A 254 22.50 9.63 -22.33
CA THR A 254 23.20 8.58 -23.07
C THR A 254 23.04 7.22 -22.40
N GLU A 255 23.22 6.14 -23.18
CA GLU A 255 23.17 4.77 -22.63
C GLU A 255 24.35 4.47 -21.71
N GLU A 256 25.51 5.07 -21.96
CA GLU A 256 26.70 4.92 -21.14
C GLU A 256 26.49 5.53 -19.76
N ASP A 257 25.94 6.75 -19.70
CA ASP A 257 25.60 7.41 -18.44
C ASP A 257 24.54 6.61 -17.68
N ALA A 258 23.50 6.10 -18.36
CA ALA A 258 22.47 5.27 -17.73
C ALA A 258 23.05 3.97 -17.16
N PHE A 259 23.98 3.33 -17.88
CA PHE A 259 24.68 2.14 -17.41
C PHE A 259 25.60 2.42 -16.22
N LYS A 260 26.23 3.60 -16.20
CA LYS A 260 27.02 4.07 -15.05
C LYS A 260 26.12 4.25 -13.83
N ILE A 261 24.97 4.91 -13.98
CA ILE A 261 23.98 5.05 -12.89
C ILE A 261 23.57 3.66 -12.39
N TYR A 262 23.19 2.74 -13.27
CA TYR A 262 22.84 1.37 -12.91
C TYR A 262 23.93 0.68 -12.07
N THR A 263 25.18 0.77 -12.52
CA THR A 263 26.32 0.11 -11.85
C THR A 263 26.61 0.75 -10.49
N ASP A 264 26.69 2.07 -10.46
CA ASP A 264 27.02 2.83 -9.25
C ASP A 264 25.91 2.70 -8.19
N ILE A 265 24.64 2.80 -8.59
CA ILE A 265 23.51 2.71 -7.65
C ILE A 265 23.36 1.31 -7.10
N THR A 266 23.50 0.26 -7.93
CA THR A 266 23.46 -1.13 -7.47
C THR A 266 24.57 -1.41 -6.46
N LYS A 267 25.77 -0.88 -6.71
CA LYS A 267 26.90 -1.01 -5.79
C LYS A 267 26.67 -0.31 -4.46
N ILE A 268 26.21 0.96 -4.48
CA ILE A 268 25.98 1.73 -3.26
C ILE A 268 24.82 1.16 -2.44
N LEU A 269 23.68 0.88 -3.09
CA LEU A 269 22.52 0.33 -2.40
C LEU A 269 22.79 -1.09 -1.85
N GLY A 270 23.60 -1.88 -2.55
CA GLY A 270 24.06 -3.18 -2.07
C GLY A 270 24.83 -3.13 -0.76
N LYS A 271 25.56 -2.05 -0.47
CA LYS A 271 26.25 -1.88 0.83
C LYS A 271 25.28 -1.74 2.01
N GLY A 272 24.10 -1.17 1.76
CA GLY A 272 23.03 -1.03 2.76
C GLY A 272 22.00 -2.17 2.73
N GLY A 273 22.23 -3.22 1.95
CA GLY A 273 21.28 -4.33 1.80
C GLY A 273 20.05 -4.02 0.92
N PHE A 274 20.00 -2.85 0.28
CA PHE A 274 18.90 -2.46 -0.61
C PHE A 274 19.12 -3.00 -2.03
N GLU A 275 19.00 -4.31 -2.20
CA GLU A 275 19.11 -4.96 -3.51
C GLU A 275 18.02 -4.47 -4.47
N LEU A 276 18.39 -4.17 -5.72
CA LEU A 276 17.50 -3.73 -6.79
C LEU A 276 17.15 -4.89 -7.72
N GLN A 277 15.89 -4.97 -8.14
CA GLN A 277 15.37 -6.00 -9.04
C GLN A 277 14.43 -5.42 -10.10
N LYS A 278 14.00 -6.27 -11.04
CA LYS A 278 12.98 -5.95 -12.07
C LYS A 278 13.29 -4.72 -12.89
N TRP A 279 14.53 -4.64 -13.34
CA TRP A 279 14.99 -3.53 -14.16
C TRP A 279 14.17 -3.41 -15.46
N LYS A 280 13.71 -2.19 -15.75
CA LYS A 280 13.06 -1.81 -17.02
C LYS A 280 13.74 -0.59 -17.62
N ARG A 281 13.66 -0.45 -18.94
CA ARG A 281 14.35 0.60 -19.72
C ARG A 281 13.67 0.85 -21.06
N ASN A 282 13.89 2.02 -21.66
CA ASN A 282 13.35 2.36 -22.99
C ASN A 282 14.32 2.11 -24.16
N CYS A 283 15.52 1.57 -23.94
CA CYS A 283 16.49 1.31 -25.02
C CYS A 283 17.03 -0.12 -25.00
N GLN A 284 17.21 -0.72 -26.18
CA GLN A 284 17.72 -2.09 -26.31
C GLN A 284 19.24 -2.20 -26.07
N GLY A 285 20.03 -1.15 -26.29
CA GLY A 285 21.47 -1.21 -26.05
C GLY A 285 21.83 -1.47 -24.58
N LEU A 286 20.99 -0.98 -23.66
CA LEU A 286 21.11 -1.24 -22.23
C LEU A 286 20.58 -2.64 -21.82
N LEU A 287 19.73 -3.25 -22.64
CA LEU A 287 19.16 -4.59 -22.42
C LEU A 287 20.25 -5.67 -22.44
N ASN A 288 21.23 -5.56 -23.34
CA ASN A 288 22.33 -6.51 -23.42
C ASN A 288 23.30 -6.43 -22.23
N LYS A 289 23.32 -5.30 -21.51
CA LYS A 289 24.23 -5.07 -20.37
C LYS A 289 23.60 -5.40 -19.02
N ILE A 290 22.28 -5.25 -18.89
CA ILE A 290 21.53 -5.53 -17.65
C ILE A 290 20.74 -6.83 -17.87
N ARG A 291 21.25 -7.94 -17.33
CA ARG A 291 20.74 -9.31 -17.55
C ARG A 291 19.35 -9.58 -16.93
N ASP A 292 18.90 -8.73 -16.00
CA ASP A 292 17.55 -8.77 -15.44
C ASP A 292 16.62 -7.89 -16.27
N GLY A 293 15.58 -8.46 -16.88
CA GLY A 293 14.46 -7.66 -17.34
C GLY A 293 13.41 -8.48 -18.07
N ASN A 294 12.22 -8.58 -17.45
CA ASN A 294 10.98 -8.85 -18.17
C ASN A 294 10.57 -7.56 -18.90
N ASP A 295 10.30 -7.66 -20.21
CA ASP A 295 9.81 -6.56 -21.05
C ASP A 295 8.32 -6.19 -20.79
N GLU A 296 7.79 -6.56 -19.63
CA GLU A 296 6.40 -6.27 -19.27
C GLU A 296 6.18 -4.77 -19.01
N ALA A 297 5.03 -4.24 -19.43
CA ALA A 297 4.65 -2.84 -19.20
C ALA A 297 4.64 -2.50 -17.69
N LEU A 298 5.00 -1.26 -17.34
CA LEU A 298 4.97 -0.79 -15.95
C LEU A 298 3.67 -0.03 -15.69
N GLN A 299 2.88 -0.49 -14.73
CA GLN A 299 1.71 0.26 -14.27
C GLN A 299 2.11 1.30 -13.23
N ILE A 300 1.74 2.56 -13.46
CA ILE A 300 2.02 3.72 -12.60
C ILE A 300 0.70 4.17 -11.96
N LYS A 301 0.66 4.13 -10.62
CA LYS A 301 -0.53 4.51 -9.85
C LYS A 301 -0.31 5.91 -9.26
N ILE A 302 -0.88 6.92 -9.91
CA ILE A 302 -0.64 8.34 -9.57
C ILE A 302 -1.54 8.84 -8.41
N ASP A 303 -2.65 8.15 -8.12
CA ASP A 303 -3.63 8.54 -7.08
C ASP A 303 -4.42 7.33 -6.53
N GLU A 304 -5.07 7.46 -5.37
CA GLU A 304 -5.97 6.43 -4.80
C GLU A 304 -7.29 6.29 -5.59
N LEU A 305 -7.71 7.35 -6.29
CA LEU A 305 -8.87 7.37 -7.21
C LEU A 305 -8.62 6.60 -8.52
N THR A 306 -7.38 6.18 -8.78
CA THR A 306 -6.89 5.65 -10.07
C THR A 306 -7.17 4.17 -10.32
N LYS A 307 -8.04 3.52 -9.53
CA LYS A 307 -8.44 2.12 -9.82
C LYS A 307 -9.16 1.98 -11.17
N ILE A 308 -9.74 3.06 -11.69
CA ILE A 308 -10.50 3.06 -12.94
C ILE A 308 -9.63 3.53 -14.13
N LEU A 309 -8.67 4.44 -13.93
CA LEU A 309 -7.90 5.13 -14.97
C LEU A 309 -6.38 5.05 -14.70
N GLY A 310 -5.82 3.84 -14.61
CA GLY A 310 -4.38 3.64 -14.36
C GLY A 310 -3.52 4.26 -15.48
N LEU A 311 -2.41 4.93 -15.15
CA LEU A 311 -1.41 5.28 -16.15
C LEU A 311 -0.46 4.09 -16.31
N THR A 312 -0.19 3.66 -17.53
CA THR A 312 0.75 2.57 -17.83
C THR A 312 1.85 3.10 -18.72
N TRP A 313 3.11 2.86 -18.37
CA TRP A 313 4.24 3.15 -19.23
C TRP A 313 4.60 1.91 -20.06
N ASN A 314 4.57 2.10 -21.37
CA ASN A 314 5.07 1.14 -22.34
C ASN A 314 6.53 1.47 -22.64
N ALA A 315 7.44 0.62 -22.16
CA ALA A 315 8.87 0.83 -22.29
C ALA A 315 9.37 0.71 -23.74
N ARG A 316 8.72 -0.13 -24.56
CA ARG A 316 9.09 -0.35 -25.96
C ARG A 316 8.81 0.85 -26.85
N ASP A 317 7.64 1.46 -26.69
CA ASP A 317 7.20 2.63 -27.44
C ASP A 317 7.58 3.96 -26.74
N ASP A 318 8.18 3.88 -25.55
CA ASP A 318 8.46 4.99 -24.62
C ASP A 318 7.30 5.98 -24.45
N CYS A 319 6.09 5.46 -24.22
CA CYS A 319 4.88 6.25 -24.05
C CYS A 319 4.04 5.82 -22.86
N PHE A 320 3.36 6.80 -22.26
CA PHE A 320 2.28 6.57 -21.32
C PHE A 320 0.96 6.31 -22.06
N GLN A 321 0.18 5.39 -21.50
CA GLN A 321 -1.11 4.93 -22.02
C GLN A 321 -2.08 4.76 -20.85
N TYR A 322 -3.37 4.96 -21.08
CA TYR A 322 -4.37 4.69 -20.05
C TYR A 322 -4.74 3.21 -20.05
N SER A 323 -4.73 2.58 -18.87
CA SER A 323 -5.31 1.27 -18.65
C SER A 323 -6.68 1.44 -18.02
N LEU A 324 -7.70 1.04 -18.77
CA LEU A 324 -9.10 1.17 -18.40
C LEU A 324 -9.72 -0.21 -18.23
N GLU A 325 -10.23 -0.48 -17.03
CA GLU A 325 -11.14 -1.59 -16.78
C GLU A 325 -12.55 -1.03 -16.55
N LEU A 326 -13.24 -0.68 -17.64
CA LEU A 326 -14.63 -0.26 -17.57
C LEU A 326 -15.51 -1.48 -17.29
N LYS A 327 -16.08 -1.55 -16.08
CA LYS A 327 -17.12 -2.52 -15.78
C LYS A 327 -18.43 -2.07 -16.47
N PRO A 328 -19.22 -3.00 -17.02
CA PRO A 328 -20.56 -2.67 -17.52
C PRO A 328 -21.35 -1.93 -16.45
N ILE A 329 -22.14 -0.94 -16.84
CA ILE A 329 -23.02 -0.21 -15.92
C ILE A 329 -24.11 -1.19 -15.45
N ALA A 330 -23.84 -1.88 -14.34
CA ALA A 330 -24.78 -2.77 -13.68
C ALA A 330 -25.48 -2.03 -12.53
N GLY A 331 -26.81 -1.98 -12.58
CA GLY A 331 -27.66 -1.35 -11.57
C GLY A 331 -27.73 0.19 -11.65
N PRO A 332 -28.46 0.83 -10.72
CA PRO A 332 -28.63 2.28 -10.71
C PRO A 332 -27.28 3.00 -10.59
N VAL A 333 -27.13 4.06 -11.38
CA VAL A 333 -25.97 4.97 -11.30
C VAL A 333 -26.23 5.91 -10.14
N THR A 334 -25.27 6.02 -9.23
CA THR A 334 -25.31 6.92 -8.08
C THR A 334 -24.13 7.89 -8.13
N LYS A 335 -24.17 8.97 -7.33
CA LYS A 335 -23.13 10.02 -7.27
C LYS A 335 -21.69 9.49 -7.09
N ILE A 336 -21.52 8.30 -6.50
CA ILE A 336 -20.22 7.71 -6.12
C ILE A 336 -19.42 7.20 -7.33
N LYS A 337 -20.07 6.85 -8.45
CA LYS A 337 -19.41 6.18 -9.59
C LYS A 337 -18.66 7.11 -10.56
N ILE A 338 -18.68 8.43 -10.32
CA ILE A 338 -18.24 9.45 -11.28
C ILE A 338 -16.90 10.04 -10.83
N ALA A 339 -15.79 9.64 -11.45
CA ALA A 339 -14.44 10.16 -11.19
C ALA A 339 -13.77 10.74 -12.47
N SER A 340 -12.72 11.54 -12.31
CA SER A 340 -12.56 12.86 -12.94
C SER A 340 -11.91 12.98 -14.35
N ILE A 341 -12.61 13.74 -15.21
CA ILE A 341 -12.13 14.79 -16.14
C ILE A 341 -13.09 15.99 -15.91
N ILE A 342 -12.81 17.22 -16.39
CA ILE A 342 -13.67 18.41 -16.19
C ILE A 342 -15.16 18.08 -16.37
N VAL A 343 -15.52 17.29 -17.39
CA VAL A 343 -16.88 16.82 -17.67
C VAL A 343 -17.49 16.04 -16.50
N ALA A 344 -16.75 15.11 -15.90
CA ALA A 344 -17.21 14.37 -14.72
C ALA A 344 -17.39 15.28 -13.49
N LYS A 345 -16.49 16.25 -13.28
CA LYS A 345 -16.65 17.22 -12.17
C LYS A 345 -17.89 18.10 -12.36
N THR A 346 -18.15 18.54 -13.59
CA THR A 346 -19.38 19.28 -13.93
C THR A 346 -20.62 18.42 -13.71
N LEU A 347 -20.57 17.13 -14.07
CA LEU A 347 -21.68 16.21 -13.83
C LEU A 347 -21.94 15.99 -12.33
N ILE A 348 -20.89 15.83 -11.51
CA ILE A 348 -21.03 15.80 -10.04
C ILE A 348 -21.68 17.10 -9.56
N GLN A 349 -21.23 18.26 -10.01
CA GLN A 349 -21.84 19.54 -9.63
C GLN A 349 -23.33 19.59 -9.96
N LYS A 350 -23.73 19.15 -11.17
CA LYS A 350 -25.15 19.06 -11.56
C LYS A 350 -25.95 18.13 -10.64
N LEU A 351 -25.39 16.99 -10.25
CA LEU A 351 -26.00 16.05 -9.32
C LEU A 351 -26.19 16.64 -7.91
N TRP A 352 -25.28 17.52 -7.48
CA TRP A 352 -25.41 18.24 -6.21
C TRP A 352 -26.50 19.31 -6.28
N LEU A 353 -26.55 20.09 -7.38
CA LEU A 353 -27.60 21.07 -7.62
C LEU A 353 -29.00 20.44 -7.73
N ALA A 354 -29.08 19.19 -8.17
CA ALA A 354 -30.34 18.43 -8.24
C ALA A 354 -30.86 17.98 -6.86
N GLY A 355 -30.13 18.19 -5.76
CA GLY A 355 -30.59 17.88 -4.40
C GLY A 355 -30.64 16.38 -4.04
N LEU A 356 -30.12 15.50 -4.91
CA LEU A 356 -30.23 14.04 -4.76
C LEU A 356 -29.47 13.49 -3.54
N GLN A 357 -30.00 12.47 -2.88
CA GLN A 357 -29.29 11.72 -1.85
C GLN A 357 -28.33 10.67 -2.44
N TRP A 358 -27.40 10.14 -1.65
CA TRP A 358 -26.35 9.21 -2.13
C TRP A 358 -26.86 7.93 -2.80
N HIS A 359 -28.05 7.46 -2.40
CA HIS A 359 -28.67 6.23 -2.90
C HIS A 359 -29.84 6.47 -3.84
N GLU A 360 -30.10 7.73 -4.19
CA GLU A 360 -31.21 8.10 -5.06
C GLU A 360 -30.83 7.95 -6.53
N GLU A 361 -31.79 7.50 -7.35
CA GLU A 361 -31.57 7.34 -8.78
C GLU A 361 -31.33 8.68 -9.47
N VAL A 362 -30.39 8.67 -10.41
CA VAL A 362 -30.03 9.87 -11.17
C VAL A 362 -31.13 10.20 -12.20
N PRO A 363 -31.58 11.46 -12.30
CA PRO A 363 -32.53 11.91 -13.32
C PRO A 363 -32.12 11.51 -14.73
N LYS A 364 -33.10 11.14 -15.57
CA LYS A 364 -32.87 10.58 -16.92
C LYS A 364 -31.95 11.43 -17.80
N ASN A 365 -32.03 12.76 -17.69
CA ASN A 365 -31.16 13.69 -18.42
C ASN A 365 -29.69 13.58 -17.99
N LEU A 366 -29.43 13.52 -16.68
CA LEU A 366 -28.07 13.36 -16.14
C LEU A 366 -27.53 11.95 -16.34
N LEU A 367 -28.41 10.93 -16.33
CA LEU A 367 -28.05 9.56 -16.66
C LEU A 367 -27.57 9.45 -18.11
N LYS A 368 -28.25 10.12 -19.06
CA LYS A 368 -27.82 10.15 -20.47
C LYS A 368 -26.44 10.81 -20.61
N GLU A 369 -26.22 11.95 -19.94
CA GLU A 369 -24.90 12.61 -19.92
C GLU A 369 -23.81 11.69 -19.35
N TRP A 370 -24.12 10.95 -18.27
CA TRP A 370 -23.19 9.98 -17.68
C TRP A 370 -22.85 8.84 -18.64
N VAL A 371 -23.86 8.24 -19.28
CA VAL A 371 -23.65 7.13 -20.23
C VAL A 371 -22.77 7.59 -21.39
N THR A 372 -23.06 8.75 -21.98
CA THR A 372 -22.22 9.30 -23.06
C THR A 372 -20.79 9.57 -22.59
N TYR A 373 -20.59 10.14 -21.40
CA TYR A 373 -19.25 10.33 -20.84
C TYR A 373 -18.52 9.01 -20.62
N HIS A 374 -19.20 8.01 -20.04
CA HIS A 374 -18.65 6.70 -19.75
C HIS A 374 -18.24 5.94 -21.01
N GLU A 375 -19.04 6.00 -22.07
CA GLU A 375 -18.69 5.42 -23.37
C GLU A 375 -17.46 6.10 -23.98
N ASN A 376 -17.38 7.43 -23.88
CA ASN A 376 -16.23 8.18 -24.37
C ASN A 376 -14.94 7.89 -23.60
N LEU A 377 -15.01 7.45 -22.33
CA LEU A 377 -13.81 7.06 -21.57
C LEU A 377 -13.04 5.94 -22.26
N ALA A 378 -13.70 5.03 -22.99
CA ALA A 378 -13.03 3.94 -23.70
C ALA A 378 -11.97 4.47 -24.69
N SER A 379 -12.20 5.64 -25.29
CA SER A 379 -11.25 6.28 -26.21
C SER A 379 -9.94 6.73 -25.55
N LEU A 380 -9.87 6.83 -24.21
CA LEU A 380 -8.63 7.23 -23.54
C LEU A 380 -7.53 6.17 -23.67
N VAL A 381 -7.89 4.89 -23.91
CA VAL A 381 -6.90 3.81 -24.15
C VAL A 381 -6.07 4.10 -25.40
N ASP A 382 -6.64 4.81 -26.38
CA ASP A 382 -5.96 5.16 -27.62
C ASP A 382 -5.00 6.35 -27.48
N ILE A 383 -5.09 7.09 -26.36
CA ILE A 383 -4.21 8.22 -26.09
C ILE A 383 -2.84 7.71 -25.66
N LYS A 384 -1.84 7.94 -26.53
CA LYS A 384 -0.42 7.75 -26.23
C LYS A 384 0.24 9.10 -25.97
N MET A 385 0.89 9.23 -24.82
CA MET A 385 1.68 10.42 -24.47
C MET A 385 3.16 10.05 -24.39
N PRO A 386 4.06 10.66 -25.19
CA PRO A 386 5.49 10.42 -25.07
C PRO A 386 5.98 10.67 -23.64
N ARG A 387 6.78 9.72 -23.11
CA ARG A 387 7.41 9.91 -21.81
C ARG A 387 8.45 11.02 -21.91
N TRP A 388 9.43 10.85 -22.80
CA TRP A 388 10.51 11.83 -22.99
C TRP A 388 9.96 13.16 -23.51
N LEU A 389 10.42 14.25 -22.89
CA LEU A 389 10.06 15.62 -23.27
C LEU A 389 10.94 16.19 -24.40
N ASN A 390 11.70 15.36 -25.10
CA ASN A 390 12.71 15.76 -26.09
C ASN A 390 13.77 16.73 -25.53
N THR A 391 13.99 16.72 -24.22
CA THR A 391 14.97 17.57 -23.54
C THR A 391 16.38 16.97 -23.60
N GLY A 392 17.39 17.84 -23.64
CA GLY A 392 18.81 17.50 -23.58
C GLY A 392 19.60 18.59 -22.86
N LYS A 393 20.85 18.30 -22.44
CA LYS A 393 21.64 19.22 -21.58
C LYS A 393 21.90 20.59 -22.24
N LYS A 394 21.99 20.63 -23.57
CA LYS A 394 22.31 21.83 -24.35
C LYS A 394 21.10 22.48 -25.02
N LEU A 395 19.90 21.88 -24.90
CA LEU A 395 18.72 22.36 -25.60
C LEU A 395 18.04 23.49 -24.82
N LYS A 396 17.61 24.53 -25.55
CA LYS A 396 16.84 25.62 -24.96
C LYS A 396 15.42 25.13 -24.67
N ARG A 397 14.89 25.53 -23.51
CA ARG A 397 13.57 25.13 -23.01
C ARG A 397 12.73 26.37 -22.74
N GLU A 398 11.50 26.37 -23.25
CA GLU A 398 10.55 27.47 -23.10
C GLU A 398 9.23 26.89 -22.55
N LEU A 399 8.64 27.55 -21.55
CA LEU A 399 7.33 27.18 -21.01
C LEU A 399 6.29 28.17 -21.49
N TYR A 400 5.25 27.67 -22.15
CA TYR A 400 4.11 28.45 -22.62
C TYR A 400 2.87 28.08 -21.83
N GLY A 401 2.39 29.00 -21.01
CA GLY A 401 1.14 28.86 -20.28
C GLY A 401 0.00 29.49 -21.06
N PHE A 402 -1.06 28.72 -21.27
CA PHE A 402 -2.34 29.22 -21.79
C PHE A 402 -3.40 28.98 -20.73
N SER A 403 -4.34 29.90 -20.59
CA SER A 403 -5.49 29.75 -19.72
C SER A 403 -6.74 30.18 -20.43
N ASP A 404 -7.84 29.47 -20.18
CA ASP A 404 -9.16 29.82 -20.65
C ASP A 404 -10.18 29.63 -19.53
N ALA A 405 -11.28 30.38 -19.62
CA ALA A 405 -12.31 30.45 -18.61
C ALA A 405 -13.69 30.39 -19.25
N SER A 406 -14.54 29.53 -18.71
CA SER A 406 -15.96 29.47 -19.06
C SER A 406 -16.82 29.64 -17.82
N LYS A 407 -18.14 29.75 -18.00
CA LYS A 407 -19.10 29.73 -16.89
C LYS A 407 -19.08 28.41 -16.08
N LEU A 408 -18.52 27.34 -16.65
CA LEU A 408 -18.52 26.00 -16.06
C LEU A 408 -17.20 25.64 -15.38
N ALA A 409 -16.07 26.10 -15.92
CA ALA A 409 -14.74 25.77 -15.42
C ALA A 409 -13.69 26.76 -15.92
N TYR A 410 -12.60 26.84 -15.14
CA TYR A 410 -11.33 27.42 -15.54
C TYR A 410 -10.37 26.29 -15.92
N ALA A 411 -9.60 26.48 -16.98
CA ALA A 411 -8.57 25.54 -17.40
C ALA A 411 -7.27 26.30 -17.70
N ALA A 412 -6.15 25.68 -17.36
CA ALA A 412 -4.84 26.13 -17.76
C ALA A 412 -4.06 24.95 -18.32
N VAL A 413 -3.29 25.19 -19.38
CA VAL A 413 -2.39 24.22 -19.98
C VAL A 413 -1.01 24.83 -20.08
N VAL A 414 0.01 24.06 -19.72
CA VAL A 414 1.41 24.45 -19.86
C VAL A 414 2.06 23.54 -20.89
N TYR A 415 2.61 24.14 -21.93
CA TYR A 415 3.39 23.45 -22.95
C TYR A 415 4.88 23.69 -22.68
N LEU A 416 5.68 22.64 -22.85
CA LEU A 416 7.12 22.74 -22.92
C LEU A 416 7.54 22.70 -24.39
N ARG A 417 8.15 23.79 -24.87
CA ARG A 417 8.82 23.84 -26.18
C ARG A 417 10.31 23.62 -25.96
N VAL A 418 10.87 22.65 -26.68
CA VAL A 418 12.31 22.42 -26.76
C VAL A 418 12.77 22.87 -28.13
N VAL A 419 13.78 23.74 -28.17
CA VAL A 419 14.36 24.33 -29.37
C VAL A 419 15.72 23.67 -29.58
N ASP A 420 15.90 23.06 -30.76
CA ASP A 420 17.17 22.44 -31.14
C ASP A 420 18.08 23.44 -31.85
N ASP A 421 19.25 22.99 -32.29
CA ASP A 421 20.25 23.85 -32.95
C ASP A 421 19.74 24.40 -34.31
N MET A 422 18.64 23.85 -34.85
CA MET A 422 18.01 24.30 -36.11
C MET A 422 16.82 25.24 -35.91
N GLY A 423 16.34 25.45 -34.68
CA GLY A 423 15.29 26.41 -34.32
C GLY A 423 13.95 25.78 -33.96
#